data_AF-A0A7L6WNC9-F1
#
_entry.id   AF-A0A7L6WNC9-F1
#
_cell.length_a   1.000
_cell.length_b   1.000
_cell.length_c   1.000
_cell.angle_alpha   90.00
_cell.angle_beta   90.00
_cell.angle_gamma   90.00
#
_symmetry.space_group_name_H-M   'P 1'
#
loop_
_entity.id
_entity.type
_entity.pdbx_description
1 polymer ?
#
loop_
_entity_poly.entity_id
_entity_poly.type
_entity_poly.pdbx_seq_one_letter_code
_entity_poly.pdbx_strand_id
1 'polypeptide(L)'
;MANEYRIKQAKGKLERLEREFSEAVEGVFAHQRLTNGQPMNDKRNGQAWFNRQEALEGKASRLNKEIEAQKERIYYLEQQALDLEQGYDRYGRGLRMTVENIPRIEEELAKAEKGESRFTKATIRKYKKELARLKEEAKELDTIIIGDHFQELIDEGELTQWKKQPKIYFIKGLRKVALELQSDGSFKESTKYKAKTEYEKAIVQSLLAE
;
A
#
# COMPACT_ATOMS: atom_id res chain seq x y z
N MET A 1 1.11 8.07 -2.98
CA MET A 1 1.21 8.28 -1.52
C MET A 1 1.66 7.02 -0.74
N ALA A 2 0.80 6.21 -0.10
CA ALA A 2 1.28 5.14 0.81
C ALA A 2 1.92 3.91 0.13
N ASN A 3 1.38 3.46 -1.01
CA ASN A 3 1.98 2.35 -1.75
C ASN A 3 3.25 2.78 -2.49
N GLU A 4 3.27 4.00 -3.01
CA GLU A 4 4.43 4.58 -3.70
C GLU A 4 5.66 4.68 -2.80
N TYR A 5 5.50 5.17 -1.56
CA TYR A 5 6.59 5.19 -0.58
C TYR A 5 7.11 3.78 -0.28
N ARG A 6 6.21 2.81 -0.12
CA ARG A 6 6.57 1.39 0.12
C ARG A 6 7.30 0.78 -1.07
N ILE A 7 6.86 1.06 -2.29
CA ILE A 7 7.51 0.61 -3.53
C ILE A 7 8.92 1.22 -3.61
N LYS A 8 9.05 2.53 -3.37
CA LYS A 8 10.35 3.22 -3.36
C LYS A 8 11.32 2.60 -2.34
N GLN A 9 10.85 2.36 -1.11
CA GLN A 9 11.64 1.69 -0.07
C GLN A 9 12.03 0.26 -0.47
N ALA A 10 11.11 -0.48 -1.08
CA ALA A 10 11.35 -1.84 -1.54
C ALA A 10 12.39 -1.89 -2.69
N LYS A 11 12.33 -0.94 -3.63
CA LYS A 11 13.31 -0.77 -4.72
C LYS A 11 14.69 -0.38 -4.18
N GLY A 12 14.77 0.57 -3.25
CA GLY A 12 16.05 0.91 -2.61
C GLY A 12 16.68 -0.26 -1.83
N LYS A 13 15.86 -1.13 -1.21
CA LYS A 13 16.35 -2.37 -0.61
C LYS A 13 16.86 -3.35 -1.68
N LEU A 14 16.17 -3.49 -2.81
CA LEU A 14 16.61 -4.35 -3.92
C LEU A 14 17.98 -3.90 -4.43
N GLU A 15 18.15 -2.61 -4.72
CA GLU A 15 19.42 -2.04 -5.18
C GLU A 15 20.57 -2.34 -4.20
N ARG A 16 20.31 -2.22 -2.89
CA ARG A 16 21.31 -2.57 -1.86
C ARG A 16 21.67 -4.06 -1.91
N LEU A 17 20.68 -4.94 -2.00
CA LEU A 17 20.91 -6.39 -2.09
C LEU A 17 21.67 -6.77 -3.36
N GLU A 18 21.35 -6.15 -4.50
CA GLU A 18 22.05 -6.38 -5.77
C GLU A 18 23.52 -5.95 -5.68
N ARG A 19 23.81 -4.82 -5.02
CA ARG A 19 25.19 -4.40 -4.76
C ARG A 19 25.92 -5.40 -3.85
N GLU A 20 25.33 -5.78 -2.72
CA GLU A 20 25.92 -6.77 -1.79
C GLU A 20 26.14 -8.14 -2.47
N PHE A 21 25.24 -8.54 -3.36
CA PHE A 21 25.38 -9.76 -4.15
C PHE A 21 26.53 -9.67 -5.14
N SER A 22 26.66 -8.55 -5.86
CA SER A 22 27.79 -8.31 -6.77
C SER A 22 29.13 -8.40 -6.03
N GLU A 23 29.23 -7.76 -4.86
CA GLU A 23 30.42 -7.83 -4.00
C GLU A 23 30.69 -9.26 -3.49
N ALA A 24 29.64 -10.01 -3.13
CA ALA A 24 29.79 -11.40 -2.69
C ALA A 24 30.28 -12.31 -3.83
N VAL A 25 29.75 -12.14 -5.04
CA VAL A 25 30.18 -12.85 -6.24
C VAL A 25 31.63 -12.51 -6.59
N GLU A 26 32.01 -11.23 -6.54
CA GLU A 26 33.41 -10.82 -6.70
C GLU A 26 34.32 -11.48 -5.66
N GLY A 27 33.87 -11.58 -4.41
CA GLY A 27 34.59 -12.28 -3.34
C GLY A 27 34.84 -13.77 -3.65
N VAL A 28 33.85 -14.48 -4.20
CA VAL A 28 33.99 -15.88 -4.67
C VAL A 28 35.07 -15.98 -5.75
N PHE A 29 35.01 -15.10 -6.76
CA PHE A 29 35.99 -15.09 -7.84
C PHE A 29 37.40 -14.69 -7.36
N ALA A 30 37.50 -13.71 -6.46
CA ALA A 30 38.77 -13.29 -5.87
C ALA A 30 39.44 -14.42 -5.08
N HIS A 31 38.66 -15.20 -4.32
CA HIS A 31 39.18 -16.36 -3.60
C HIS A 31 39.64 -17.47 -4.56
N GLN A 32 38.93 -17.69 -5.66
CA GLN A 32 39.37 -18.59 -6.75
C GLN A 32 40.67 -18.13 -7.42
N ARG A 33 40.87 -16.83 -7.64
CA ARG A 33 42.10 -16.31 -8.27
C ARG A 33 43.37 -16.63 -7.47
N LEU A 34 43.27 -16.89 -6.17
CA LEU A 34 44.41 -17.31 -5.34
C LEU A 34 45.06 -18.62 -5.82
N THR A 35 44.35 -19.43 -6.59
CA THR A 35 44.87 -20.70 -7.13
C THR A 35 45.54 -20.51 -8.50
N ASN A 36 45.63 -19.27 -9.02
CA ASN A 36 46.23 -18.94 -10.32
C ASN A 36 45.68 -19.78 -11.49
N GLY A 37 44.39 -20.14 -11.44
CA GLY A 37 43.73 -20.95 -12.46
C GLY A 37 44.01 -22.45 -12.38
N GLN A 38 44.78 -22.91 -11.39
CA GLN A 38 44.91 -24.34 -11.09
C GLN A 38 43.75 -24.79 -10.18
N PRO A 39 43.20 -26.00 -10.38
CA PRO A 39 42.29 -26.59 -9.40
C PRO A 39 42.99 -26.71 -8.04
N MET A 40 42.35 -26.23 -6.97
CA MET A 40 42.91 -26.33 -5.62
C MET A 40 43.00 -27.80 -5.21
N ASN A 41 44.16 -28.21 -4.70
CA ASN A 41 44.41 -29.58 -4.25
C ASN A 41 44.18 -29.69 -2.73
N ASP A 42 43.62 -30.82 -2.26
CA ASP A 42 43.35 -31.13 -0.84
C ASP A 42 44.61 -31.46 -0.02
N LYS A 43 45.70 -30.73 -0.26
CA LYS A 43 46.93 -30.82 0.53
C LYS A 43 46.79 -30.02 1.83
N ARG A 44 47.84 -29.98 2.66
CA ARG A 44 47.86 -29.24 3.93
C ARG A 44 47.36 -27.80 3.75
N ASN A 45 46.28 -27.44 4.47
CA ASN A 45 45.48 -26.20 4.38
C ASN A 45 44.41 -26.11 3.27
N GLY A 46 44.23 -27.14 2.43
CA GLY A 46 43.20 -27.21 1.40
C GLY A 46 41.78 -27.14 1.95
N GLN A 47 41.47 -27.91 3.00
CA GLN A 47 40.17 -27.88 3.67
C GLN A 47 39.76 -26.47 4.13
N ALA A 48 40.68 -25.69 4.70
CA ALA A 48 40.39 -24.32 5.14
C ALA A 48 40.05 -23.40 3.95
N TRP A 49 40.72 -23.60 2.82
CA TRP A 49 40.40 -22.89 1.58
C TRP A 49 39.02 -23.29 1.04
N PHE A 50 38.67 -24.57 1.02
CA PHE A 50 37.35 -25.06 0.57
C PHE A 50 36.23 -24.56 1.48
N ASN A 51 36.39 -24.62 2.80
CA ASN A 51 35.42 -24.09 3.75
C ASN A 51 35.18 -22.59 3.54
N ARG A 52 36.24 -21.84 3.22
CA ARG A 52 36.12 -20.41 2.91
C ARG A 52 35.37 -20.18 1.60
N GLN A 53 35.68 -20.95 0.56
CA GLN A 53 35.00 -20.88 -0.73
C GLN A 53 33.51 -21.19 -0.58
N GLU A 54 33.16 -22.28 0.11
CA GLU A 54 31.78 -22.68 0.40
C GLU A 54 31.03 -21.59 1.18
N ALA A 55 31.68 -20.95 2.16
CA ALA A 55 31.07 -19.85 2.90
C ALA A 55 30.78 -18.62 2.02
N LEU A 56 31.67 -18.29 1.08
CA LEU A 56 31.49 -17.18 0.14
C LEU A 56 30.36 -17.48 -0.85
N GLU A 57 30.35 -18.68 -1.43
CA GLU A 57 29.31 -19.16 -2.34
C GLU A 57 27.95 -19.25 -1.64
N GLY A 58 27.93 -19.74 -0.39
CA GLY A 58 26.73 -19.79 0.44
C GLY A 58 26.17 -18.40 0.75
N LYS A 59 27.02 -17.39 0.97
CA LYS A 59 26.58 -15.98 1.11
C LYS A 59 25.98 -15.47 -0.20
N ALA A 60 26.65 -15.66 -1.33
CA ALA A 60 26.15 -15.21 -2.63
C ALA A 60 24.81 -15.88 -2.97
N SER A 61 24.68 -17.19 -2.76
CA SER A 61 23.44 -17.94 -2.97
C SER A 61 22.28 -17.43 -2.11
N ARG A 62 22.55 -17.11 -0.83
CA ARG A 62 21.54 -16.53 0.07
C ARG A 62 21.09 -15.16 -0.41
N LEU A 63 22.03 -14.28 -0.75
CA LEU A 63 21.72 -12.95 -1.26
C LEU A 63 20.91 -13.01 -2.56
N ASN A 64 21.23 -13.95 -3.46
CA ASN A 64 20.44 -14.16 -4.68
C ASN A 64 18.99 -14.56 -4.36
N LYS A 65 18.77 -15.47 -3.40
CA LYS A 65 17.42 -15.84 -2.95
C LYS A 65 16.67 -14.64 -2.35
N GLU A 66 17.36 -13.81 -1.58
CA GLU A 66 16.78 -12.59 -1.00
C GLU A 66 16.42 -11.55 -2.08
N ILE A 67 17.24 -11.41 -3.13
CA ILE A 67 16.96 -10.57 -4.30
C ILE A 67 15.68 -11.04 -4.99
N GLU A 68 15.54 -12.33 -5.28
CA GLU A 68 14.36 -12.86 -5.96
C GLU A 68 13.08 -12.66 -5.12
N ALA A 69 13.13 -12.96 -3.82
CA ALA A 69 12.01 -12.68 -2.92
C ALA A 69 11.67 -11.17 -2.84
N GLN A 70 12.68 -10.31 -2.93
CA GLN A 70 12.48 -8.85 -2.92
C GLN A 70 11.87 -8.35 -4.24
N LYS A 71 12.25 -8.91 -5.39
CA LYS A 71 11.63 -8.63 -6.70
C LYS A 71 10.16 -9.03 -6.72
N GLU A 72 9.83 -10.24 -6.24
CA GLU A 72 8.44 -10.68 -6.09
C GLU A 72 7.66 -9.72 -5.19
N ARG A 73 8.25 -9.29 -4.07
CA ARG A 73 7.62 -8.32 -3.19
C ARG A 73 7.32 -6.98 -3.88
N ILE A 74 8.25 -6.46 -4.69
CA ILE A 74 8.04 -5.24 -5.47
C ILE A 74 6.89 -5.44 -6.45
N TYR A 75 6.90 -6.55 -7.20
CA TYR A 75 5.84 -6.91 -8.14
C TYR A 75 4.46 -6.89 -7.48
N TYR A 76 4.30 -7.55 -6.32
CA TYR A 76 3.01 -7.56 -5.61
C TYR A 76 2.58 -6.17 -5.12
N LEU A 77 3.52 -5.31 -4.72
CA LEU A 77 3.21 -3.93 -4.30
C LEU A 77 2.75 -3.08 -5.49
N GLU A 78 3.39 -3.26 -6.64
CA GLU A 78 3.02 -2.58 -7.89
C GLU A 78 1.66 -3.06 -8.40
N GLN A 79 1.40 -4.37 -8.41
CA GLN A 79 0.08 -4.94 -8.73
C GLN A 79 -1.00 -4.43 -7.78
N GLN A 80 -0.73 -4.39 -6.47
CA GLN A 80 -1.67 -3.83 -5.50
C GLN A 80 -1.95 -2.34 -5.76
N ALA A 81 -0.97 -1.57 -6.22
CA ALA A 81 -1.20 -0.17 -6.57
C ALA A 81 -2.09 -0.04 -7.82
N LEU A 82 -1.81 -0.83 -8.86
CA LEU A 82 -2.60 -0.90 -10.09
C LEU A 82 -4.05 -1.33 -9.82
N ASP A 83 -4.24 -2.38 -9.03
CA ASP A 83 -5.56 -2.87 -8.63
C ASP A 83 -6.38 -1.75 -7.96
N LEU A 84 -5.76 -1.02 -7.03
CA LEU A 84 -6.43 0.07 -6.32
C LEU A 84 -6.81 1.23 -7.23
N GLU A 85 -5.96 1.54 -8.22
CA GLU A 85 -6.21 2.56 -9.24
C GLU A 85 -7.36 2.16 -10.17
N GLN A 86 -7.41 0.87 -10.56
CA GLN A 86 -8.49 0.29 -11.36
C GLN A 86 -9.81 0.07 -10.60
N GLY A 87 -9.87 0.48 -9.32
CA GLY A 87 -11.07 0.33 -8.51
C GLY A 87 -11.27 -1.06 -7.89
N TYR A 88 -10.26 -1.93 -7.95
CA TYR A 88 -10.26 -3.20 -7.23
C TYR A 88 -9.81 -3.02 -5.78
N ASP A 89 -10.16 -4.00 -4.95
CA ASP A 89 -9.67 -4.09 -3.59
C ASP A 89 -8.16 -4.33 -3.56
N ARG A 90 -7.56 -4.22 -2.38
CA ARG A 90 -6.10 -4.35 -2.21
C ARG A 90 -5.51 -5.70 -2.65
N TYR A 91 -6.36 -6.67 -2.99
CA TYR A 91 -5.99 -8.03 -3.36
C TYR A 91 -6.43 -8.38 -4.80
N GLY A 92 -7.03 -7.45 -5.55
CA GLY A 92 -7.54 -7.70 -6.91
C GLY A 92 -8.74 -8.66 -6.99
N ARG A 93 -9.30 -9.08 -5.84
CA ARG A 93 -10.33 -10.12 -5.74
C ARG A 93 -11.74 -9.59 -5.93
N GLY A 94 -11.97 -8.31 -5.69
CA GLY A 94 -13.29 -7.70 -5.80
C GLY A 94 -13.19 -6.20 -6.05
N LEU A 95 -14.33 -5.56 -6.32
CA LEU A 95 -14.39 -4.11 -6.48
C LEU A 95 -14.40 -3.40 -5.12
N ARG A 96 -13.84 -2.20 -5.06
CA ARG A 96 -13.96 -1.32 -3.89
C ARG A 96 -15.35 -0.70 -3.86
N MET A 97 -16.05 -0.88 -2.75
CA MET A 97 -17.37 -0.27 -2.53
C MET A 97 -17.19 1.15 -1.96
N THR A 98 -16.80 2.08 -2.82
CA THR A 98 -16.56 3.50 -2.49
C THR A 98 -17.27 4.39 -3.50
N VAL A 99 -17.66 5.60 -3.11
CA VAL A 99 -18.40 6.54 -3.97
C VAL A 99 -17.62 6.83 -5.27
N GLU A 100 -16.31 7.05 -5.16
CA GLU A 100 -15.42 7.26 -6.32
C GLU A 100 -15.44 6.09 -7.33
N ASN A 101 -15.76 4.88 -6.88
CA ASN A 101 -15.70 3.66 -7.70
C ASN A 101 -17.07 3.27 -8.30
N ILE A 102 -18.08 4.12 -8.15
CA ILE A 102 -19.42 3.90 -8.72
C ILE A 102 -19.37 3.56 -10.22
N PRO A 103 -18.65 4.31 -11.09
CA PRO A 103 -18.63 4.03 -12.53
C PRO A 103 -18.15 2.60 -12.84
N ARG A 104 -17.10 2.15 -12.15
CA ARG A 104 -16.56 0.80 -12.33
C ARG A 104 -17.51 -0.30 -11.90
N ILE A 105 -18.26 -0.07 -10.82
CA ILE A 105 -19.28 -1.01 -10.35
C ILE A 105 -20.40 -1.12 -11.38
N GLU A 106 -20.84 0.00 -11.97
CA GLU A 106 -21.85 0.02 -13.03
C GLU A 106 -21.38 -0.74 -14.28
N GLU A 107 -20.16 -0.48 -14.74
CA GLU A 107 -19.54 -1.21 -15.86
C GLU A 107 -19.54 -2.73 -15.61
N GLU A 108 -19.16 -3.15 -14.41
CA GLU A 108 -19.11 -4.57 -14.06
C GLU A 108 -20.49 -5.21 -13.99
N LEU A 109 -21.50 -4.48 -13.51
CA LEU A 109 -22.89 -4.94 -13.53
C LEU A 109 -23.42 -5.06 -14.97
N ALA A 110 -23.08 -4.12 -15.86
CA ALA A 110 -23.44 -4.19 -17.27
C ALA A 110 -22.78 -5.40 -17.97
N LYS A 111 -21.50 -5.68 -17.67
CA LYS A 111 -20.82 -6.90 -18.13
C LYS A 111 -21.49 -8.17 -17.59
N ALA A 112 -21.92 -8.14 -16.32
CA ALA A 112 -22.62 -9.27 -15.72
C ALA A 112 -23.97 -9.55 -16.40
N GLU A 113 -24.68 -8.51 -16.84
CA GLU A 113 -25.94 -8.63 -17.60
C GLU A 113 -25.71 -9.23 -19.00
N LYS A 114 -24.55 -8.96 -19.61
CA LYS A 114 -24.10 -9.60 -20.85
C LYS A 114 -23.56 -11.02 -20.67
N GLY A 115 -23.35 -11.47 -19.42
CA GLY A 115 -22.74 -12.77 -19.11
C GLY A 115 -21.20 -12.80 -19.20
N GLU A 116 -20.56 -11.63 -19.30
CA GLU A 116 -19.10 -11.48 -19.46
C GLU A 116 -18.37 -11.24 -18.12
N SER A 117 -19.11 -11.12 -17.01
CA SER A 117 -18.50 -10.86 -15.71
C SER A 117 -17.78 -12.09 -15.17
N ARG A 118 -16.56 -11.88 -14.64
CA ARG A 118 -15.80 -12.91 -13.91
C ARG A 118 -16.36 -13.22 -12.51
N PHE A 119 -17.27 -12.39 -12.00
CA PHE A 119 -17.77 -12.51 -10.63
C PHE A 119 -18.97 -13.46 -10.53
N THR A 120 -19.11 -14.09 -9.37
CA THR A 120 -20.25 -14.98 -9.10
C THR A 120 -21.57 -14.21 -9.04
N LYS A 121 -22.69 -14.89 -9.30
CA LYS A 121 -24.04 -14.31 -9.16
C LYS A 121 -24.29 -13.71 -7.76
N ALA A 122 -23.75 -14.34 -6.70
CA ALA A 122 -23.86 -13.82 -5.34
C ALA A 122 -23.10 -12.50 -5.16
N THR A 123 -21.89 -12.41 -5.72
CA THR A 123 -21.10 -11.17 -5.73
C THR A 123 -21.80 -10.06 -6.49
N ILE A 124 -22.37 -10.36 -7.66
CA ILE A 124 -23.13 -9.38 -8.46
C ILE A 124 -24.34 -8.85 -7.70
N ARG A 125 -25.10 -9.71 -6.99
CA ARG A 125 -26.21 -9.28 -6.13
C ARG A 125 -25.73 -8.31 -5.04
N LYS A 126 -24.58 -8.58 -4.43
CA LYS A 126 -23.97 -7.68 -3.44
C LYS A 126 -23.60 -6.34 -4.07
N TYR A 127 -22.99 -6.34 -5.25
CA TYR A 127 -22.63 -5.09 -5.96
C TYR A 127 -23.85 -4.25 -6.31
N LYS A 128 -24.96 -4.86 -6.76
CA LYS A 128 -26.23 -4.14 -7.00
C LYS A 128 -26.73 -3.44 -5.74
N LYS A 129 -26.73 -4.12 -4.59
CA LYS A 129 -27.15 -3.54 -3.30
C LYS A 129 -26.23 -2.40 -2.85
N GLU A 130 -24.92 -2.62 -2.94
CA GLU A 130 -23.93 -1.62 -2.53
C GLU A 130 -23.96 -0.38 -3.44
N LEU A 131 -24.18 -0.56 -4.75
CA LEU A 131 -24.31 0.54 -5.70
C LEU A 131 -25.47 1.49 -5.32
N ALA A 132 -26.63 0.94 -4.94
CA ALA A 132 -27.77 1.75 -4.50
C ALA A 132 -27.39 2.62 -3.28
N ARG A 133 -26.79 2.01 -2.25
CA ARG A 133 -26.31 2.74 -1.07
C ARG A 133 -25.29 3.83 -1.43
N LEU A 134 -24.32 3.50 -2.28
CA LEU A 134 -23.26 4.45 -2.68
C LEU A 134 -23.82 5.63 -3.48
N LYS A 135 -24.85 5.42 -4.32
CA LYS A 135 -25.52 6.49 -5.05
C LYS A 135 -26.31 7.42 -4.14
N GLU A 136 -26.98 6.90 -3.13
CA GLU A 136 -27.67 7.71 -2.11
C GLU A 136 -26.65 8.55 -1.33
N GLU A 137 -25.57 7.93 -0.87
CA GLU A 137 -24.49 8.62 -0.17
C GLU A 137 -23.83 9.69 -1.05
N ALA A 138 -23.62 9.42 -2.34
CA ALA A 138 -23.09 10.40 -3.29
C ALA A 138 -24.02 11.62 -3.44
N LYS A 139 -25.33 11.39 -3.54
CA LYS A 139 -26.32 12.47 -3.63
C LYS A 139 -26.36 13.32 -2.36
N GLU A 140 -26.31 12.69 -1.18
CA GLU A 140 -26.25 13.42 0.08
C GLU A 140 -25.00 14.32 0.16
N LEU A 141 -23.84 13.82 -0.25
CA LEU A 141 -22.60 14.60 -0.23
C LEU A 141 -22.62 15.77 -1.21
N ASP A 142 -23.20 15.58 -2.40
CA ASP A 142 -23.33 16.65 -3.42
C ASP A 142 -24.18 17.83 -2.92
N THR A 143 -25.11 17.58 -1.99
CA THR A 143 -25.91 18.65 -1.37
C THR A 143 -25.19 19.41 -0.26
N ILE A 144 -24.10 18.86 0.29
CA ILE A 144 -23.39 19.45 1.42
C ILE A 144 -22.28 20.36 0.88
N ILE A 145 -22.39 21.66 1.17
CA ILE A 145 -21.35 22.63 0.90
C ILE A 145 -20.46 22.72 2.13
N ILE A 146 -19.19 22.33 2.00
CA ILE A 146 -18.20 22.44 3.07
C ILE A 146 -17.79 23.91 3.22
N GLY A 147 -17.71 24.41 4.45
CA GLY A 147 -17.26 25.78 4.71
C GLY A 147 -15.78 26.01 4.34
N ASP A 148 -15.45 27.23 3.92
CA ASP A 148 -14.14 27.59 3.37
C ASP A 148 -12.96 27.17 4.26
N HIS A 149 -13.03 27.46 5.57
CA HIS A 149 -12.02 27.07 6.56
C HIS A 149 -11.70 25.56 6.53
N PHE A 150 -12.73 24.70 6.47
CA PHE A 150 -12.52 23.26 6.42
C PHE A 150 -12.05 22.78 5.04
N GLN A 151 -12.42 23.48 3.98
CA GLN A 151 -11.91 23.20 2.65
C GLN A 151 -10.41 23.50 2.57
N GLU A 152 -9.95 24.60 3.16
CA GLU A 152 -8.51 24.92 3.29
C GLU A 152 -7.76 23.81 4.06
N LEU A 153 -8.30 23.34 5.18
CA LEU A 153 -7.70 22.24 5.95
C LEU A 153 -7.62 20.91 5.18
N ILE A 154 -8.59 20.65 4.28
CA ILE A 154 -8.57 19.49 3.40
C ILE A 154 -7.51 19.66 2.31
N ASP A 155 -7.42 20.85 1.72
CA ASP A 155 -6.47 21.17 0.65
C ASP A 155 -5.02 21.19 1.14
N GLU A 156 -4.77 21.69 2.36
CA GLU A 156 -3.49 21.58 3.07
C GLU A 156 -3.15 20.13 3.47
N GLY A 157 -4.14 19.23 3.43
CA GLY A 157 -4.01 17.82 3.76
C GLY A 157 -3.97 17.53 5.26
N GLU A 158 -4.36 18.48 6.12
CA GLU A 158 -4.52 18.28 7.56
C GLU A 158 -5.73 17.40 7.87
N LEU A 159 -6.77 17.46 7.03
CA LEU A 159 -7.91 16.54 7.05
C LEU A 159 -7.90 15.60 5.84
N THR A 160 -7.89 14.29 6.11
CA THR A 160 -7.94 13.26 5.06
C THR A 160 -9.29 12.53 5.07
N GLN A 161 -10.05 12.65 3.98
CA GLN A 161 -11.34 11.97 3.83
C GLN A 161 -11.18 10.45 3.81
N TRP A 162 -12.04 9.75 4.57
CA TRP A 162 -12.11 8.31 4.53
C TRP A 162 -12.97 7.82 3.36
N LYS A 163 -12.32 7.32 2.30
CA LYS A 163 -12.99 6.83 1.07
C LYS A 163 -14.15 5.84 1.27
N LYS A 164 -14.18 5.07 2.37
CA LYS A 164 -15.26 4.11 2.67
C LYS A 164 -16.45 4.73 3.39
N GLN A 165 -16.22 5.82 4.11
CA GLN A 165 -17.22 6.59 4.84
C GLN A 165 -16.87 8.06 4.62
N PRO A 166 -17.21 8.61 3.45
CA PRO A 166 -16.83 9.97 3.02
C PRO A 166 -17.24 11.10 3.98
N LYS A 167 -18.15 10.84 4.93
CA LYS A 167 -18.48 11.79 6.01
C LYS A 167 -17.42 11.84 7.13
N ILE A 168 -16.47 10.91 7.17
CA ILE A 168 -15.44 10.86 8.22
C ILE A 168 -14.09 11.33 7.66
N TYR A 169 -13.45 12.25 8.37
CA TYR A 169 -12.17 12.85 7.99
C TYR A 169 -11.16 12.67 9.12
N PHE A 170 -10.04 12.02 8.82
CA PHE A 170 -8.98 11.79 9.81
C PHE A 170 -8.02 12.96 9.86
N ILE A 171 -7.63 13.35 11.08
CA ILE A 171 -6.65 14.39 11.32
C ILE A 171 -5.25 13.81 11.08
N LYS A 172 -4.46 14.48 10.25
CA LYS A 172 -3.08 14.10 9.95
C LYS A 172 -2.23 14.19 11.22
N GLY A 173 -1.27 13.27 11.35
CA GLY A 173 -0.40 13.19 12.54
C GLY A 173 -1.06 12.54 13.77
N LEU A 174 -2.39 12.43 13.84
CA LEU A 174 -3.08 11.78 14.96
C LEU A 174 -3.51 10.35 14.63
N ARG A 175 -3.46 9.46 15.63
CA ARG A 175 -3.78 8.05 15.43
C ARG A 175 -5.26 7.78 15.72
N LYS A 176 -6.05 7.59 14.66
CA LYS A 176 -7.49 7.25 14.73
C LYS A 176 -8.34 8.32 15.43
N VAL A 177 -8.00 9.59 15.23
CA VAL A 177 -8.83 10.74 15.61
C VAL A 177 -9.43 11.33 14.34
N ALA A 178 -10.74 11.57 14.34
CA ALA A 178 -11.45 12.02 13.16
C ALA A 178 -12.56 13.03 13.49
N LEU A 179 -12.92 13.80 12.48
CA LEU A 179 -14.09 14.66 12.46
C LEU A 179 -15.17 14.05 11.55
N GLU A 180 -16.43 14.26 11.90
CA GLU A 180 -17.62 13.83 11.15
C GLU A 180 -18.30 15.05 10.53
N LEU A 181 -18.39 15.04 9.20
CA LEU A 181 -19.13 16.00 8.40
C LEU A 181 -20.63 15.86 8.67
N GLN A 182 -21.24 16.97 9.06
CA GLN A 182 -22.66 17.10 9.31
C GLN A 182 -23.39 17.51 8.03
N SER A 183 -24.72 17.39 8.04
CA SER A 183 -25.57 17.77 6.90
C SER A 183 -25.57 19.27 6.58
N ASP A 184 -25.16 20.11 7.52
CA ASP A 184 -25.08 21.57 7.37
C ASP A 184 -23.72 22.04 6.81
N GLY A 185 -22.79 21.13 6.52
CA GLY A 185 -21.45 21.46 6.04
C GLY A 185 -20.42 21.70 7.15
N SER A 186 -20.84 21.65 8.42
CA SER A 186 -19.93 21.78 9.58
C SER A 186 -19.30 20.44 9.96
N PHE A 187 -18.19 20.50 10.69
CA PHE A 187 -17.54 19.33 11.26
C PHE A 187 -17.79 19.23 12.77
N LYS A 188 -17.96 18.01 13.25
CA LYS A 188 -18.00 17.70 14.69
C LYS A 188 -17.02 16.58 15.02
N GLU A 189 -16.64 16.46 16.29
CA GLU A 189 -15.81 15.33 16.72
C GLU A 189 -16.51 13.99 16.42
N SER A 190 -15.77 13.04 15.84
CA SER A 190 -16.32 11.72 15.50
C SER A 190 -16.80 10.98 16.75
N THR A 191 -17.97 10.37 16.66
CA THR A 191 -18.51 9.52 17.73
C THR A 191 -17.64 8.28 17.99
N LYS A 192 -17.01 7.75 16.94
CA LYS A 192 -16.23 6.50 16.98
C LYS A 192 -14.74 6.74 17.15
N TYR A 193 -14.21 7.81 16.56
CA TYR A 193 -12.78 8.12 16.47
C TYR A 193 -12.46 9.37 17.29
N LYS A 194 -12.78 9.32 18.59
CA LYS A 194 -12.60 10.43 19.55
C LYS A 194 -11.15 10.64 19.96
N ALA A 195 -10.82 11.89 20.30
CA ALA A 195 -9.56 12.23 20.95
C ALA A 195 -9.52 11.64 22.37
N LYS A 196 -8.39 11.04 22.73
CA LYS A 196 -8.21 10.40 24.05
C LYS A 196 -7.30 11.22 24.95
N THR A 197 -6.23 11.75 24.40
CA THR A 197 -5.23 12.53 25.14
C THR A 197 -5.63 14.01 25.18
N GLU A 198 -5.14 14.75 26.17
CA GLU A 198 -5.36 16.19 26.26
C GLU A 198 -4.76 16.94 25.06
N TYR A 199 -3.60 16.48 24.58
CA TYR A 199 -2.98 16.97 23.35
C TYR A 199 -3.88 16.80 22.12
N GLU A 200 -4.44 15.61 21.91
CA GLU A 200 -5.37 15.37 20.80
C GLU A 200 -6.62 16.24 20.91
N LYS A 201 -7.15 16.42 22.13
CA LYS A 201 -8.33 17.27 22.37
C LYS A 201 -8.05 18.73 22.05
N ALA A 202 -6.86 19.23 22.43
CA ALA A 202 -6.44 20.59 22.11
C ALA A 202 -6.37 20.83 20.59
N ILE A 203 -5.82 19.87 19.83
CA ILE A 203 -5.78 19.94 18.36
C ILE A 203 -7.19 19.89 17.76
N VAL A 204 -8.04 18.99 18.23
CA VAL A 204 -9.44 18.91 17.75
C VAL A 204 -10.15 20.23 18.01
N GLN A 205 -9.96 20.80 19.21
CA GLN A 205 -10.57 22.08 19.57
C GLN A 205 -10.02 23.24 18.74
N SER A 206 -8.72 23.27 18.45
CA SER A 206 -8.14 24.31 17.60
C SER A 206 -8.61 24.21 16.14
N LEU A 207 -8.82 23.00 15.62
CA LEU A 207 -9.32 22.80 14.26
C LEU A 207 -10.81 23.14 14.11
N LEU A 208 -11.59 22.91 15.17
CA LEU A 208 -13.01 23.26 15.23
C LEU A 208 -13.27 24.72 15.64
N ALA A 209 -12.26 25.41 16.15
CA ALA A 209 -12.30 26.84 16.39
C ALA A 209 -12.00 27.55 15.07
N GLU A 210 -13.07 28.04 14.44
CA GLU A 210 -13.03 28.98 13.31
C GLU A 210 -12.50 30.36 13.74
#